data_AF-A0A965RGW4-F1
#
_entry.id   AF-A0A965RGW4-F1
#
_cell.length_a   1.000
_cell.length_b   1.000
_cell.length_c   1.000
_cell.angle_alpha   90.00
_cell.angle_beta   90.00
_cell.angle_gamma   90.00
#
_symmetry.space_group_name_H-M   'P 1'
#
loop_
_entity.id
_entity.type
_entity.pdbx_description
1 polymer ?
#
loop_
_entity_poly.entity_id
_entity_poly.type
_entity_poly.pdbx_seq_one_letter_code
_entity_poly.pdbx_strand_id
1 'polypeptide(L)'
;MLLKHGDSAYLFDSGYVTHAPLLAQLIDTQLGGQTLDVLINTHLHSDHCGGNALLQSAYPHLETWVPSTQQDAVQEWAEDRLSYQLTGQLCPQFHATGSVAAGRELNIHGLTWVAFASKGHDNDSLIYFQ
;
A
#
# COMPACT_ATOMS: atom_id res chain seq x y z
N MET A 1 -2.17 -5.44 6.96
CA MET A 1 -1.76 -5.49 8.39
C MET A 1 -1.64 -4.08 8.92
N LEU A 2 -2.30 -3.73 10.04
CA LEU A 2 -2.19 -2.41 10.66
C LEU A 2 -1.23 -2.48 11.86
N LEU A 3 -0.19 -1.64 11.86
CA LEU A 3 0.75 -1.46 12.96
C LEU A 3 0.54 -0.06 13.54
N LYS A 4 0.25 0.03 14.83
CA LYS A 4 -0.01 1.29 15.54
C LYS A 4 0.80 1.33 16.83
N HIS A 5 1.60 2.38 17.00
CA HIS A 5 2.35 2.63 18.24
C HIS A 5 2.62 4.12 18.41
N GLY A 6 2.36 4.63 19.62
CA GLY A 6 2.44 6.06 19.91
C GLY A 6 1.53 6.86 18.99
N ASP A 7 2.13 7.83 18.30
CA ASP A 7 1.45 8.77 17.39
C ASP A 7 1.66 8.44 15.92
N SER A 8 2.01 7.18 15.58
CA SER A 8 2.16 6.78 14.18
C SER A 8 1.52 5.43 13.86
N ALA A 9 0.94 5.34 12.67
CA ALA A 9 0.25 4.16 12.16
C ALA A 9 0.66 3.82 10.72
N TYR A 10 0.96 2.54 10.51
CA TYR A 10 1.39 1.96 9.24
C TYR A 10 0.41 0.87 8.82
N LEU A 11 -0.06 0.90 7.57
CA LEU A 11 -0.89 -0.13 6.97
C LEU A 11 -0.13 -0.83 5.85
N PHE A 12 -0.10 -2.15 5.87
CA PHE A 12 0.35 -2.97 4.74
C PHE A 12 -0.86 -3.48 3.97
N ASP A 13 -0.92 -3.12 2.68
CA ASP A 13 -1.99 -3.40 1.72
C ASP A 13 -3.40 -2.95 2.14
N SER A 14 -4.25 -2.70 1.15
CA SER A 14 -5.59 -2.13 1.30
C SER A 14 -6.72 -3.00 0.73
N GLY A 15 -6.41 -4.24 0.33
CA GLY A 15 -7.43 -5.18 -0.14
C GLY A 15 -8.04 -4.79 -1.49
N TYR A 16 -9.12 -5.47 -1.87
CA TYR A 16 -9.88 -5.17 -3.09
C TYR A 16 -10.88 -4.02 -2.90
N VAL A 17 -11.14 -3.25 -3.97
CA VAL A 17 -11.94 -2.01 -3.94
C VAL A 17 -13.35 -2.18 -3.34
N THR A 18 -14.01 -3.32 -3.57
CA THR A 18 -15.37 -3.56 -3.03
C THR A 18 -15.41 -3.64 -1.51
N HIS A 19 -14.27 -3.89 -0.86
CA HIS A 19 -14.13 -3.94 0.60
C HIS A 19 -13.54 -2.66 1.18
N ALA A 20 -13.13 -1.70 0.35
CA ALA A 20 -12.48 -0.47 0.81
C ALA A 20 -13.30 0.34 1.84
N PRO A 21 -14.64 0.49 1.70
CA PRO A 21 -15.43 1.19 2.74
C PRO A 21 -15.41 0.48 4.09
N LEU A 22 -15.48 -0.86 4.10
CA LEU A 22 -15.40 -1.65 5.33
C LEU A 22 -14.00 -1.56 5.96
N LEU A 23 -12.96 -1.66 5.13
CA LEU A 23 -11.59 -1.50 5.58
C LEU A 23 -11.37 -0.14 6.25
N ALA A 24 -11.84 0.95 5.64
CA ALA A 24 -11.71 2.29 6.19
C ALA A 24 -12.40 2.43 7.56
N GLN A 25 -13.60 1.86 7.72
CA GLN A 25 -14.29 1.84 9.02
C GLN A 25 -13.52 1.05 10.08
N LEU A 26 -12.93 -0.09 9.72
CA LEU A 26 -12.12 -0.90 10.63
C LEU A 26 -10.85 -0.17 11.03
N ILE A 27 -10.16 0.47 10.08
CA ILE A 27 -8.97 1.28 10.35
C ILE A 27 -9.33 2.44 11.28
N ASP A 28 -10.35 3.23 10.95
CA ASP A 28 -10.79 4.36 11.76
C ASP A 28 -11.09 3.95 13.21
N THR A 29 -11.82 2.84 13.38
CA THR A 29 -12.12 2.27 14.70
C THR A 29 -10.84 1.89 15.47
N GLN A 30 -9.86 1.27 14.81
CA GLN A 30 -8.60 0.86 15.45
C GLN A 30 -7.67 2.04 15.74
N LEU A 31 -7.70 3.07 14.89
CA LEU A 31 -6.92 4.29 15.09
C LEU A 31 -7.50 5.16 16.21
N GLY A 32 -8.81 5.14 16.43
CA GLY A 32 -9.43 5.83 17.57
C GLY A 32 -9.19 7.34 17.55
N GLY A 33 -9.27 7.95 16.36
CA GLY A 33 -9.03 9.39 16.14
C GLY A 33 -7.61 9.77 15.76
N GLN A 34 -6.66 8.82 15.73
CA GLN A 34 -5.33 9.03 15.13
C GLN A 34 -5.40 8.98 13.59
N THR A 35 -4.43 9.59 12.92
CA THR A 35 -4.27 9.52 11.47
C THR A 35 -3.65 8.18 11.04
N LEU A 36 -3.95 7.74 9.83
CA LEU A 36 -3.14 6.74 9.14
C LEU A 36 -2.02 7.49 8.40
N ASP A 37 -0.76 7.18 8.70
CA ASP A 37 0.37 7.99 8.24
C ASP A 37 1.06 7.36 7.02
N VAL A 38 1.21 6.04 7.01
CA VAL A 38 1.89 5.34 5.90
C VAL A 38 1.09 4.12 5.47
N LEU A 39 0.87 4.01 4.16
CA LEU A 39 0.36 2.84 3.46
C LEU A 39 1.48 2.25 2.62
N ILE A 40 1.87 1.01 2.90
CA ILE A 40 2.93 0.28 2.20
C ILE A 40 2.27 -0.83 1.38
N ASN A 41 2.44 -0.80 0.07
CA ASN A 41 1.99 -1.87 -0.80
C ASN A 41 3.08 -2.94 -0.95
N THR A 42 2.68 -4.21 -0.86
CA THR A 42 3.55 -5.35 -1.14
C THR A 42 3.78 -5.52 -2.64
N HIS A 43 2.71 -5.37 -3.42
CA HIS A 43 2.67 -5.35 -4.88
C HIS A 43 1.35 -4.71 -5.35
N LEU A 44 1.20 -4.50 -6.65
CA LEU A 44 0.12 -3.67 -7.21
C LEU A 44 -0.91 -4.49 -8.00
N HIS A 45 -1.30 -5.65 -7.48
CA HIS A 45 -2.54 -6.29 -7.91
C HIS A 45 -3.74 -5.66 -7.20
N SER A 46 -4.88 -5.61 -7.88
CA SER A 46 -6.06 -4.86 -7.42
C SER A 46 -6.60 -5.32 -6.07
N ASP A 47 -6.37 -6.57 -5.70
CA ASP A 47 -6.77 -7.16 -4.42
C ASP A 47 -5.83 -6.82 -3.26
N HIS A 48 -4.71 -6.14 -3.54
CA HIS A 48 -3.77 -5.62 -2.55
C HIS A 48 -3.79 -4.10 -2.46
N CYS A 49 -4.13 -3.38 -3.53
CA CYS A 49 -4.08 -1.92 -3.58
C CYS A 49 -5.42 -1.24 -3.92
N GLY A 50 -6.52 -1.99 -4.07
CA GLY A 50 -7.82 -1.47 -4.48
C GLY A 50 -8.47 -0.49 -3.49
N GLY A 51 -8.05 -0.51 -2.22
CA GLY A 51 -8.47 0.46 -1.21
C GLY A 51 -7.63 1.74 -1.13
N ASN A 52 -6.50 1.83 -1.86
CA ASN A 52 -5.53 2.91 -1.73
C ASN A 52 -6.18 4.29 -1.94
N ALA A 53 -6.94 4.46 -3.02
CA ALA A 53 -7.56 5.75 -3.37
C ALA A 53 -8.55 6.23 -2.31
N LEU A 54 -9.36 5.31 -1.75
CA LEU A 54 -10.32 5.63 -0.71
C LEU A 54 -9.61 6.06 0.58
N LEU A 55 -8.53 5.35 0.96
CA LEU A 55 -7.73 5.71 2.13
C LEU A 55 -7.02 7.06 1.95
N GLN A 56 -6.50 7.38 0.77
CA GLN A 56 -5.93 8.71 0.48
C GLN A 56 -6.97 9.83 0.60
N SER A 57 -8.21 9.58 0.18
CA SER A 57 -9.30 10.54 0.37
C SER A 57 -9.68 10.72 1.84
N ALA A 58 -9.60 9.66 2.65
CA ALA A 58 -9.94 9.71 4.07
C ALA A 58 -8.81 10.32 4.93
N TYR A 59 -7.56 10.14 4.50
CA TYR A 59 -6.35 10.60 5.20
C TYR A 59 -5.49 11.46 4.24
N PRO A 60 -5.73 12.78 4.17
CA PRO A 60 -5.10 13.66 3.17
C PRO A 60 -3.57 13.77 3.23
N HIS A 61 -2.96 13.39 4.36
CA HIS A 61 -1.51 13.38 4.57
C HIS A 61 -0.90 11.98 4.49
N LEU A 62 -1.69 10.97 4.09
CA LEU A 62 -1.24 9.59 3.98
C LEU A 62 -0.10 9.46 2.96
N GLU A 63 1.06 9.03 3.43
CA GLU A 63 2.10 8.58 2.54
C GLU A 63 1.74 7.21 1.96
N THR A 64 1.88 7.04 0.65
CA THR A 64 1.61 5.76 -0.02
C THR A 64 2.87 5.31 -0.74
N TRP A 65 3.45 4.22 -0.25
CA TRP A 65 4.69 3.65 -0.75
C TRP A 65 4.42 2.38 -1.55
N VAL A 66 4.95 2.34 -2.76
CA VAL A 66 4.81 1.20 -3.70
C VAL A 66 6.17 0.56 -4.00
N PRO A 67 6.22 -0.65 -4.60
CA PRO A 67 7.49 -1.18 -5.10
C PRO A 67 8.17 -0.20 -6.06
N SER A 68 9.46 0.05 -5.87
CA SER A 68 10.21 1.05 -6.66
C SER A 68 10.23 0.75 -8.16
N THR A 69 10.11 -0.52 -8.53
CA THR A 69 10.05 -0.96 -9.94
C THR A 69 8.74 -0.57 -10.63
N GLN A 70 7.67 -0.30 -9.87
CA GLN A 70 6.35 0.05 -10.39
C GLN A 70 5.97 1.51 -10.10
N GLN A 71 6.85 2.29 -9.47
CA GLN A 71 6.55 3.68 -9.10
C GLN A 71 6.17 4.54 -10.32
N ASP A 72 6.93 4.47 -11.41
CA ASP A 72 6.64 5.23 -12.63
C ASP A 72 5.28 4.86 -13.24
N ALA A 73 4.93 3.57 -13.21
CA ALA A 73 3.64 3.09 -13.70
C ALA A 73 2.47 3.67 -12.89
N VAL A 74 2.65 3.87 -11.58
CA VAL A 74 1.65 4.52 -10.72
C VAL A 74 1.60 6.03 -10.96
N GLN A 75 2.75 6.70 -11.12
CA GLN A 75 2.80 8.15 -11.37
C GLN A 75 2.10 8.54 -12.67
N GLU A 76 2.33 7.77 -13.74
CA GLU A 76 1.70 7.96 -15.04
C GLU A 76 0.30 7.33 -15.12
N TRP A 77 -0.07 6.53 -14.11
CA TRP A 77 -1.23 5.65 -14.12
C TRP A 77 -1.34 4.83 -15.42
N ALA A 78 -0.24 4.14 -15.75
CA ALA A 78 -0.13 3.29 -16.92
C ALA A 78 -0.88 1.97 -16.72
N GLU A 79 -2.20 1.97 -16.99
CA GLU A 79 -3.09 0.83 -16.74
C GLU A 79 -2.68 -0.47 -17.46
N ASP A 80 -1.94 -0.37 -18.57
CA ASP A 80 -1.37 -1.51 -19.30
C ASP A 80 -0.22 -2.17 -18.53
N ARG A 81 0.60 -1.37 -17.81
CA ARG A 81 1.69 -1.84 -16.94
C ARG A 81 1.19 -2.28 -15.56
N LEU A 82 0.03 -1.76 -15.12
CA LEU A 82 -0.61 -2.12 -13.85
C LEU A 82 -1.56 -3.32 -13.97
N SER A 83 -1.67 -3.95 -15.15
CA SER A 83 -2.42 -5.19 -15.43
C SER A 83 -3.95 -5.15 -15.28
N TYR A 84 -4.53 -4.13 -14.64
CA TYR A 84 -5.96 -4.09 -14.27
C TYR A 84 -6.91 -4.23 -15.48
N GLN A 85 -6.63 -3.53 -16.57
CA GLN A 85 -7.45 -3.63 -17.79
C GLN A 85 -7.40 -5.03 -18.40
N LEU A 86 -6.21 -5.63 -18.44
CA LEU A 86 -6.00 -6.96 -19.02
C LEU A 86 -6.69 -8.05 -18.20
N THR A 87 -6.77 -7.88 -16.88
CA THR A 87 -7.42 -8.83 -15.97
C THR A 87 -8.90 -8.53 -15.73
N GLY A 88 -9.42 -7.41 -16.23
CA GLY A 88 -10.77 -6.94 -15.96
C GLY A 88 -11.03 -6.61 -14.49
N GLN A 89 -9.97 -6.36 -13.72
CA GLN A 89 -10.06 -6.04 -12.31
C GLN A 89 -10.22 -4.53 -12.08
N LEU A 90 -10.90 -4.17 -11.00
CA LEU A 90 -11.13 -2.77 -10.65
C LEU A 90 -10.09 -2.31 -9.62
N CYS A 91 -9.32 -1.28 -9.98
CA CYS A 91 -8.49 -0.54 -9.05
C CYS A 91 -8.64 0.95 -9.33
N PRO A 92 -9.27 1.73 -8.44
CA PRO A 92 -9.32 3.19 -8.58
C PRO A 92 -7.91 3.79 -8.59
N GLN A 93 -7.74 4.87 -9.37
CA GLN A 93 -6.48 5.61 -9.43
C GLN A 93 -6.08 6.17 -8.07
N PHE A 94 -4.82 5.94 -7.69
CA PHE A 94 -4.19 6.46 -6.49
C PHE A 94 -2.79 6.98 -6.84
N HIS A 95 -2.20 7.78 -5.94
CA HIS A 95 -0.87 8.35 -6.14
C HIS A 95 0.17 7.72 -5.21
N ALA A 96 1.37 7.44 -5.70
CA ALA A 96 2.49 7.06 -4.84
C ALA A 96 3.22 8.32 -4.35
N THR A 97 3.41 8.48 -3.05
CA THR A 97 4.24 9.56 -2.47
C THR A 97 5.68 9.10 -2.20
N GLY A 98 5.91 7.79 -2.20
CA GLY A 98 7.23 7.19 -2.02
C GLY A 98 7.30 5.80 -2.64
N SER A 99 8.46 5.17 -2.52
CA SER A 99 8.66 3.80 -2.99
C SER A 99 9.64 3.01 -2.13
N VAL A 100 9.53 1.69 -2.18
CA VAL A 100 10.39 0.75 -1.46
C VAL A 100 11.12 -0.12 -2.47
N ALA A 101 12.46 -0.17 -2.37
CA ALA A 101 13.29 -1.08 -3.15
C ALA A 101 13.58 -2.36 -2.35
N ALA A 102 13.80 -3.47 -3.04
CA ALA A 102 14.32 -4.68 -2.39
C ALA A 102 15.67 -4.39 -1.72
N GLY A 103 15.86 -4.93 -0.52
CA GLY A 103 17.00 -4.66 0.37
C GLY A 103 16.85 -3.39 1.22
N ARG A 104 15.78 -2.59 1.04
CA ARG A 104 15.55 -1.41 1.88
C ARG A 104 15.18 -1.83 3.31
N GLU A 105 15.84 -1.21 4.27
CA GLU A 105 15.48 -1.28 5.69
C GLU A 105 14.48 -0.16 6.03
N LEU A 106 13.43 -0.52 6.76
CA LEU A 106 12.41 0.38 7.29
C LEU A 106 12.40 0.26 8.82
N ASN A 107 12.56 1.38 9.51
CA ASN A 107 12.45 1.40 10.96
C ASN A 107 11.02 1.79 11.36
N ILE A 108 10.22 0.79 11.73
CA ILE A 108 8.82 0.97 12.12
C ILE A 108 8.73 0.70 13.63
N HIS A 109 8.43 1.73 14.40
CA HIS A 109 8.26 1.65 15.87
C HIS A 109 9.44 1.01 16.61
N GLY A 110 10.67 1.30 16.16
CA GLY A 110 11.90 0.78 16.77
C GLY A 110 12.27 -0.65 16.36
N LEU A 111 11.50 -1.25 15.45
CA LEU A 111 11.79 -2.54 14.84
C LEU A 111 12.29 -2.33 13.41
N THR A 112 13.36 -3.01 13.05
CA THR A 112 13.92 -2.96 11.70
C THR A 112 13.24 -4.02 10.85
N TRP A 113 12.56 -3.57 9.80
CA TRP A 113 11.95 -4.40 8.78
C TRP A 113 12.80 -4.34 7.51
N VAL A 114 12.99 -5.46 6.84
CA VAL A 114 13.72 -5.54 5.57
C VAL A 114 12.79 -5.98 4.46
N ALA A 115 12.75 -5.23 3.37
CA ALA A 115 12.02 -5.59 2.17
C ALA A 115 12.83 -6.58 1.32
N PHE A 116 12.29 -7.73 0.99
CA PHE A 116 12.92 -8.71 0.10
C PHE A 116 12.09 -8.89 -1.17
N ALA A 117 12.76 -8.97 -2.32
CA ALA A 117 12.10 -9.33 -3.57
C ALA A 117 11.58 -10.77 -3.49
N SER A 118 10.29 -10.96 -3.78
CA SER A 118 9.60 -12.26 -3.73
C SER A 118 9.05 -12.66 -5.09
N LYS A 119 9.93 -12.69 -6.10
CA LYS A 119 9.56 -12.98 -7.50
C LYS A 119 8.76 -14.29 -7.61
N GLY A 120 7.70 -14.26 -8.41
CA GLY A 120 6.83 -15.42 -8.62
C GLY A 120 5.46 -15.00 -9.12
N HIS A 121 4.50 -14.87 -8.19
CA HIS A 121 3.14 -14.40 -8.50
C HIS A 121 3.13 -13.02 -9.15
N ASP A 122 3.96 -12.11 -8.62
CA ASP A 122 4.31 -10.83 -9.21
C ASP A 122 5.84 -10.67 -9.11
N ASN A 123 6.47 -10.30 -10.22
CA ASN A 123 7.93 -10.09 -10.29
C ASN A 123 8.40 -8.86 -9.53
N ASP A 124 7.49 -7.94 -9.24
CA ASP A 124 7.72 -6.69 -8.53
C ASP A 124 7.38 -6.79 -7.03
N SER A 125 6.88 -7.94 -6.57
CA SER A 125 6.45 -8.11 -5.20
C SER A 125 7.58 -8.05 -4.17
N LEU A 126 7.22 -7.46 -3.02
CA LEU A 126 8.04 -7.37 -1.83
C LEU A 126 7.38 -8.11 -0.67
N ILE A 127 8.17 -8.91 0.05
CA ILE A 127 7.85 -9.38 1.39
C ILE A 127 8.64 -8.57 2.41
N TYR A 128 8.05 -8.35 3.59
CA TYR A 128 8.66 -7.58 4.66
C TYR A 128 8.90 -8.51 5.85
N PHE A 129 10.15 -8.59 6.29
CA PHE A 129 10.56 -9.43 7.43
C PHE A 129 11.14 -8.56 8.54
N GLN A 130 10.81 -8.90 9.78
CA GLN A 130 11.22 -8.20 11.01
C GLN A 130 12.10 -9.11 11.87
#